data_AF-A0A4U0YRV5-F1
#
_entry.id   AF-A0A4U0YRV5-F1
#
_cell.length_a   1.000
_cell.length_b   1.000
_cell.length_c   1.000
_cell.angle_alpha   90.00
_cell.angle_beta   90.00
_cell.angle_gamma   90.00
#
_symmetry.space_group_name_H-M   'P 1'
#
loop_
_entity.id
_entity.type
_entity.pdbx_description
1 polymer ?
#
loop_
_entity_poly.entity_id
_entity_poly.type
_entity_poly.pdbx_seq_one_letter_code
_entity_poly.pdbx_strand_id
1 'polypeptide(L)'
;MSEQMTFIDRLTRVADGRKLYPWLMEMGLSSATVARMRKNKIPGPEHLTVICRAENVSLSWLLEGKGVPYMVARFDDDESLAGYIEAHLDENWEQIYPLSDARGLRAVVMVQPGYVQLSDKKGTPFTAIEVAAGPVGDRTMEAVKAWCLETNGQCHPNTLTRTELADVISGQVGTWQLLERPNPILKKTDPGHVAELRSAYSTADDPLTVQDVADMMRVLSPELQERVKAYVEGITDAVDSVTGDERSGK
;
A
#
# COMPACT_ATOMS: atom_id res chain seq x y z
N MET A 1 -24.30 12.54 9.63
CA MET A 1 -23.23 12.59 10.64
C MET A 1 -22.59 11.22 10.66
N SER A 2 -21.39 11.05 10.06
CA SER A 2 -20.67 9.78 10.13
C SER A 2 -20.20 9.57 11.58
N GLU A 3 -20.64 8.48 12.20
CA GLU A 3 -20.19 8.09 13.53
C GLU A 3 -18.67 7.93 13.53
N GLN A 4 -17.96 8.71 14.35
CA GLN A 4 -16.50 8.62 14.42
C GLN A 4 -16.13 7.30 15.10
N MET A 5 -15.39 6.45 14.39
CA MET A 5 -14.82 5.23 14.96
C MET A 5 -14.03 5.56 16.23
N THR A 6 -14.08 4.69 17.23
CA THR A 6 -13.24 4.81 18.42
C THR A 6 -11.85 4.23 18.17
N PHE A 7 -10.91 4.41 19.11
CA PHE A 7 -9.58 3.79 19.02
C PHE A 7 -9.69 2.26 18.97
N ILE A 8 -10.57 1.68 19.79
CA ILE A 8 -10.75 0.22 19.81
C ILE A 8 -11.39 -0.30 18.52
N ASP A 9 -12.28 0.46 17.88
CA ASP A 9 -12.87 0.07 16.59
C ASP A 9 -11.80 0.04 15.49
N ARG A 10 -10.94 1.07 15.44
CA ARG A 10 -9.81 1.12 14.51
C ARG A 10 -8.80 0.02 14.75
N LEU A 11 -8.46 -0.25 16.01
CA LEU A 11 -7.57 -1.35 16.36
C LEU A 11 -8.16 -2.72 15.98
N THR A 12 -9.47 -2.89 16.16
CA THR A 12 -10.18 -4.10 15.73
C THR A 12 -10.17 -4.25 14.21
N ARG A 13 -10.24 -3.14 13.47
CA ARG A 13 -10.07 -3.14 12.01
C ARG A 13 -8.67 -3.56 11.58
N VAL A 14 -7.61 -3.10 12.27
CA VAL A 14 -6.23 -3.57 12.02
C VAL A 14 -6.08 -5.05 12.33
N ALA A 15 -6.74 -5.54 13.38
CA ALA A 15 -6.70 -6.95 13.74
C ALA A 15 -7.32 -7.85 12.65
N ASP A 16 -8.24 -7.32 11.83
CA ASP A 16 -8.86 -8.01 10.68
C ASP A 16 -9.29 -9.45 10.98
N GLY A 17 -10.15 -9.59 12.01
CA GLY A 17 -10.68 -10.88 12.46
C GLY A 17 -9.78 -11.64 13.44
N ARG A 18 -8.53 -11.22 13.66
CA ARG A 18 -7.68 -11.75 14.73
C ARG A 18 -8.26 -11.43 16.10
N LYS A 19 -8.10 -12.35 17.06
CA LYS A 19 -8.45 -12.09 18.46
C LYS A 19 -7.45 -11.07 19.02
N LEU A 20 -7.95 -9.92 19.48
CA LEU A 20 -7.11 -8.83 19.99
C LEU A 20 -6.14 -9.26 21.09
N TYR A 21 -6.57 -10.16 21.99
CA TYR A 21 -5.77 -10.50 23.16
C TYR A 21 -4.52 -11.32 22.82
N PRO A 22 -4.63 -12.48 22.13
CA PRO A 22 -3.44 -13.21 21.69
C PRO A 22 -2.53 -12.36 20.79
N TRP A 23 -3.11 -11.66 19.81
CA TRP A 23 -2.38 -10.85 18.83
C TRP A 23 -1.50 -9.76 19.47
N LEU A 24 -2.07 -8.95 20.38
CA LEU A 24 -1.29 -7.89 21.04
C LEU A 24 -0.28 -8.45 22.06
N MET A 25 -0.58 -9.61 22.67
CA MET A 25 0.36 -10.28 23.58
C MET A 25 1.56 -10.85 22.83
N GLU A 26 1.35 -11.39 21.61
CA GLU A 26 2.42 -11.84 20.73
C GLU A 26 3.37 -10.69 20.38
N MET A 27 2.84 -9.48 20.18
CA MET A 27 3.60 -8.23 20.02
C MET A 27 4.31 -7.74 21.29
N GLY A 28 4.18 -8.45 22.42
CA GLY A 28 4.85 -8.13 23.67
C GLY A 28 4.10 -7.17 24.60
N LEU A 29 2.85 -6.82 24.30
CA LEU A 29 2.02 -6.02 25.22
C LEU A 29 1.67 -6.85 26.48
N SER A 30 1.46 -6.18 27.62
CA SER A 30 1.00 -6.87 28.84
C SER A 30 -0.51 -7.10 28.81
N SER A 31 -0.96 -8.15 29.50
CA SER A 31 -2.37 -8.47 29.74
C SER A 31 -3.16 -7.26 30.26
N ALA A 32 -2.57 -6.53 31.20
CA ALA A 32 -3.14 -5.31 31.78
C ALA A 32 -3.27 -4.17 30.77
N THR A 33 -2.26 -3.95 29.92
CA THR A 33 -2.33 -2.94 28.85
C THR A 33 -3.41 -3.29 27.83
N VAL A 34 -3.46 -4.54 27.36
CA VAL A 34 -4.50 -5.00 26.44
C VAL A 34 -5.90 -4.87 27.04
N ALA A 35 -6.09 -5.21 28.31
CA ALA A 35 -7.36 -5.06 29.00
C ALA A 35 -7.83 -3.59 29.08
N ARG A 36 -6.90 -2.64 29.25
CA ARG A 36 -7.20 -1.20 29.21
C ARG A 36 -7.57 -0.75 27.80
N MET A 37 -6.83 -1.19 26.77
CA MET A 37 -7.10 -0.85 25.37
C MET A 37 -8.50 -1.29 24.93
N ARG A 38 -8.94 -2.48 25.35
CA ARG A 38 -10.32 -2.97 25.10
C ARG A 38 -11.41 -2.10 25.73
N LYS A 39 -11.07 -1.29 26.74
CA LYS A 39 -11.94 -0.27 27.33
C LYS A 39 -11.74 1.11 26.68
N ASN A 40 -11.29 1.11 25.43
CA ASN A 40 -11.02 2.30 24.62
C ASN A 40 -9.99 3.27 25.27
N LYS A 41 -9.00 2.75 26.01
CA LYS A 41 -7.89 3.54 26.55
C LYS A 41 -6.67 3.43 25.63
N ILE A 42 -6.22 4.57 25.13
CA ILE A 42 -5.02 4.67 24.30
C ILE A 42 -3.79 4.29 25.15
N PRO A 43 -2.91 3.37 24.70
CA PRO A 43 -1.73 2.97 25.44
C PRO A 43 -0.60 4.02 25.28
N GLY A 44 0.50 3.83 26.00
CA GLY A 44 1.68 4.70 25.90
C GLY A 44 2.35 4.65 24.52
N PRO A 45 3.16 5.67 24.17
CA PRO A 45 3.84 5.79 22.87
C PRO A 45 4.67 4.56 22.46
N GLU A 46 5.29 3.89 23.43
CA GLU A 46 6.09 2.68 23.23
C GLU A 46 5.25 1.53 22.65
N HIS A 47 4.02 1.36 23.14
CA HIS A 47 3.10 0.33 22.66
C HIS A 47 2.51 0.71 21.29
N LEU A 48 2.24 1.99 21.07
CA LEU A 48 1.77 2.49 19.77
C LEU A 48 2.84 2.28 18.69
N THR A 49 4.11 2.53 19.02
CA THR A 49 5.23 2.33 18.12
C THR A 49 5.36 0.87 17.70
N VAL A 50 5.22 -0.07 18.64
CA VAL A 50 5.19 -1.51 18.35
C VAL A 50 4.11 -1.85 17.32
N ILE A 51 2.87 -1.44 17.59
CA ILE A 51 1.72 -1.74 16.72
C ILE A 51 1.92 -1.13 15.34
N CYS A 52 2.32 0.15 15.26
CA CYS A 52 2.47 0.85 13.99
C CYS A 52 3.58 0.23 13.14
N ARG A 53 4.70 -0.17 13.74
CA ARG A 53 5.81 -0.82 13.02
C ARG A 53 5.48 -2.25 12.58
N ALA A 54 4.86 -3.04 13.45
CA ALA A 54 4.53 -4.43 13.14
C ALA A 54 3.44 -4.57 12.07
N GLU A 55 2.52 -3.62 11.99
CA GLU A 55 1.36 -3.71 11.09
C GLU A 55 1.38 -2.66 9.97
N ASN A 56 2.46 -1.87 9.87
CA ASN A 56 2.60 -0.75 8.95
C ASN A 56 1.42 0.24 9.01
N VAL A 57 0.94 0.50 10.23
CA VAL A 57 -0.26 1.33 10.50
C VAL A 57 0.11 2.79 10.67
N SER A 58 -0.68 3.68 10.07
CA SER A 58 -0.63 5.12 10.28
C SER A 58 -1.08 5.49 11.69
N LEU A 59 -0.18 6.14 12.44
CA LEU A 59 -0.49 6.60 13.81
C LEU A 59 -1.64 7.63 13.82
N SER A 60 -1.64 8.56 12.87
CA SER A 60 -2.71 9.57 12.71
C SER A 60 -4.06 8.93 12.46
N TRP A 61 -4.10 7.87 11.65
CA TRP A 61 -5.32 7.13 11.43
C TRP A 61 -5.71 6.35 12.69
N LEU A 62 -4.78 5.62 13.31
CA LEU A 62 -5.07 4.79 14.48
C LEU A 62 -5.60 5.61 15.67
N LEU A 63 -5.07 6.80 15.91
CA LEU A 63 -5.49 7.65 17.03
C LEU A 63 -6.71 8.50 16.71
N GLU A 64 -6.78 9.09 15.52
CA GLU A 64 -7.75 10.15 15.20
C GLU A 64 -8.67 9.81 14.03
N GLY A 65 -8.41 8.72 13.32
CA GLY A 65 -9.12 8.36 12.09
C GLY A 65 -8.77 9.23 10.88
N LYS A 66 -7.67 10.00 10.94
CA LYS A 66 -7.24 10.89 9.86
C LYS A 66 -6.38 10.15 8.83
N GLY A 67 -6.69 10.35 7.54
CA GLY A 67 -5.96 9.73 6.44
C GLY A 67 -6.35 8.27 6.23
N VAL A 68 -5.38 7.45 5.80
CA VAL A 68 -5.59 6.03 5.47
C VAL A 68 -4.98 5.12 6.54
N PRO A 69 -5.51 3.89 6.72
CA PRO A 69 -5.06 2.99 7.78
C PRO A 69 -3.59 2.59 7.72
N TYR A 70 -3.07 2.33 6.53
CA TYR A 70 -1.73 1.80 6.34
C TYR A 70 -0.84 2.76 5.57
N MET A 71 0.46 2.76 5.90
CA MET A 71 1.41 3.70 5.32
C MET A 71 1.84 3.22 3.92
N VAL A 72 1.83 4.15 2.97
CA VAL A 72 2.31 3.96 1.60
C VAL A 72 3.14 5.19 1.24
N ALA A 73 4.41 4.98 0.89
CA ALA A 73 5.25 6.01 0.31
C ALA A 73 4.78 6.24 -1.13
N ARG A 74 4.36 7.47 -1.44
CA ARG A 74 3.80 7.85 -2.74
C ARG A 74 4.74 8.81 -3.46
N PHE A 75 4.94 8.54 -4.74
CA PHE A 75 5.84 9.30 -5.60
C PHE A 75 5.10 9.77 -6.85
N ASP A 76 5.45 10.96 -7.31
CA ASP A 76 4.79 11.61 -8.45
C ASP A 76 5.46 11.30 -9.79
N ASP A 77 6.66 10.73 -9.77
CA ASP A 77 7.46 10.41 -10.95
C ASP A 77 8.33 9.16 -10.74
N ASP A 78 8.76 8.58 -11.86
CA ASP A 78 9.55 7.34 -11.91
C ASP A 78 10.94 7.51 -11.27
N GLU A 79 11.61 8.65 -11.48
CA GLU A 79 12.97 8.87 -10.95
C GLU A 79 12.98 8.91 -9.43
N SER A 80 12.02 9.62 -8.83
CA SER A 80 11.85 9.71 -7.38
C SER A 80 11.52 8.35 -6.75
N LEU A 81 10.61 7.58 -7.36
CA LEU A 81 10.27 6.23 -6.90
C LEU A 81 11.48 5.31 -6.97
N ALA A 82 12.18 5.33 -8.11
CA ALA A 82 13.31 4.47 -8.35
C ALA A 82 14.48 4.81 -7.41
N GLY A 83 14.72 6.10 -7.16
CA GLY A 83 15.73 6.57 -6.19
C GLY A 83 15.41 6.14 -4.77
N TYR A 84 14.14 6.20 -4.38
CA TYR A 84 13.70 5.67 -3.09
C TYR A 84 13.94 4.17 -2.99
N ILE A 85 13.54 3.40 -4.01
CA ILE A 85 13.72 1.94 -4.03
C ILE A 85 15.20 1.58 -3.93
N GLU A 86 16.08 2.16 -4.74
CA GLU A 86 17.53 1.86 -4.67
C GLU A 86 18.12 2.17 -3.30
N ALA A 87 17.82 3.34 -2.75
CA ALA A 87 18.31 3.73 -1.42
C ALA A 87 17.86 2.73 -0.34
N HIS A 88 16.63 2.20 -0.45
CA HIS A 88 16.15 1.18 0.47
C HIS A 88 16.79 -0.17 0.15
N LEU A 89 16.91 -0.58 -1.09
CA LEU A 89 17.48 -1.89 -1.47
C LEU A 89 18.94 -2.08 -1.01
N ASP A 90 19.69 -0.99 -0.82
CA ASP A 90 21.01 -0.99 -0.18
C ASP A 90 20.95 -1.29 1.34
N GLU A 91 19.79 -1.16 1.98
CA GLU A 91 19.55 -1.33 3.41
C GLU A 91 18.96 -2.71 3.77
N ASN A 92 19.74 -3.81 3.71
CA ASN A 92 19.40 -5.13 4.30
C ASN A 92 17.94 -5.65 4.11
N TRP A 93 17.21 -5.23 3.07
CA TRP A 93 15.88 -5.78 2.82
C TRP A 93 16.01 -7.22 2.35
N GLU A 94 15.25 -8.11 2.97
CA GLU A 94 15.38 -9.54 2.69
C GLU A 94 14.55 -9.98 1.51
N GLN A 95 13.44 -9.31 1.22
CA GLN A 95 12.50 -9.69 0.17
C GLN A 95 11.86 -8.45 -0.47
N ILE A 96 11.64 -8.48 -1.78
CA ILE A 96 10.78 -7.51 -2.47
C ILE A 96 9.69 -8.20 -3.28
N TYR A 97 8.56 -7.51 -3.38
CA TYR A 97 7.39 -7.94 -4.13
C TYR A 97 7.00 -6.83 -5.13
N PRO A 98 7.49 -6.90 -6.37
CA PRO A 98 7.00 -6.05 -7.45
C PRO A 98 5.53 -6.37 -7.73
N LEU A 99 4.66 -5.36 -7.69
CA LEU A 99 3.20 -5.52 -7.84
C LEU A 99 2.71 -4.94 -9.17
N SER A 100 2.24 -5.82 -10.05
CA SER A 100 1.62 -5.46 -11.33
C SER A 100 0.13 -5.73 -11.37
N ASP A 101 -0.54 -5.06 -12.30
CA ASP A 101 -1.81 -5.52 -12.88
C ASP A 101 -1.66 -5.69 -14.40
N ALA A 102 -2.77 -5.73 -15.13
CA ALA A 102 -2.76 -5.82 -16.59
C ALA A 102 -2.06 -4.65 -17.31
N ARG A 103 -1.69 -3.57 -16.60
CA ARG A 103 -1.04 -2.36 -17.14
C ARG A 103 0.44 -2.28 -16.80
N GLY A 104 0.98 -3.27 -16.11
CA GLY A 104 2.38 -3.31 -15.68
C GLY A 104 2.56 -2.99 -14.20
N LEU A 105 3.81 -2.69 -13.81
CA LEU A 105 4.25 -2.48 -12.43
C LEU A 105 3.68 -1.16 -11.91
N ARG A 106 3.21 -1.13 -10.67
CA ARG A 106 2.64 0.10 -10.05
C ARG A 106 3.12 0.35 -8.63
N ALA A 107 3.66 -0.67 -7.97
CA ALA A 107 4.15 -0.58 -6.61
C ALA A 107 5.19 -1.65 -6.34
N VAL A 108 5.99 -1.44 -5.30
CA VAL A 108 6.92 -2.42 -4.74
C VAL A 108 6.66 -2.51 -3.24
N VAL A 109 6.51 -3.73 -2.74
CA VAL A 109 6.50 -3.98 -1.29
C VAL A 109 7.85 -4.55 -0.89
N MET A 110 8.53 -3.89 0.02
CA MET A 110 9.82 -4.32 0.58
C MET A 110 9.57 -4.90 1.96
N VAL A 111 10.23 -6.02 2.27
CA VAL A 111 10.03 -6.77 3.51
C VAL A 111 11.36 -7.09 4.18
N GLN A 112 11.45 -6.81 5.48
CA GLN A 112 12.62 -7.14 6.30
C GLN A 112 12.19 -7.60 7.71
N PRO A 113 13.00 -8.40 8.40
CA PRO A 113 12.76 -8.72 9.79
C PRO A 113 12.96 -7.46 10.65
N GLY A 114 11.97 -7.17 11.47
CA GLY A 114 12.03 -6.15 12.50
C GLY A 114 12.19 -6.76 13.89
N TYR A 115 12.69 -5.95 14.81
CA TYR A 115 12.75 -6.31 16.23
C TYR A 115 12.31 -5.13 17.08
N VAL A 116 11.41 -5.37 18.04
CA VAL A 116 10.99 -4.34 18.99
C VAL A 116 11.13 -4.83 20.42
N GLN A 117 11.80 -4.02 21.24
CA GLN A 117 11.98 -4.30 22.66
C GLN A 117 11.23 -3.25 23.49
N LEU A 118 10.16 -3.68 24.13
CA LEU A 118 9.56 -2.92 25.23
C LEU A 118 10.44 -3.11 26.47
N SER A 119 10.68 -2.03 27.22
CA SER A 119 11.54 -2.01 28.40
C SER A 119 11.27 -3.20 29.33
N ASP A 120 12.36 -3.84 29.77
CA ASP A 120 12.41 -5.02 30.65
C ASP A 120 11.77 -6.32 30.11
N LYS A 121 11.41 -6.36 28.82
CA LYS A 121 10.96 -7.59 28.15
C LYS A 121 11.99 -8.08 27.14
N LYS A 122 11.95 -9.39 26.89
CA LYS A 122 12.58 -9.99 25.70
C LYS A 122 11.88 -9.36 24.49
N GLY A 123 12.64 -8.75 23.58
CA GLY A 123 12.04 -8.13 22.42
C GLY A 123 11.40 -9.18 21.49
N THR A 124 10.42 -8.71 20.74
CA THR A 124 9.57 -9.49 19.87
C THR A 124 9.99 -9.24 18.42
N PRO A 125 10.27 -10.30 17.64
CA PRO A 125 10.47 -10.16 16.20
C PRO A 125 9.13 -9.84 15.51
N PHE A 126 9.17 -9.03 14.46
CA PHE A 126 8.01 -8.75 13.62
C PHE A 126 8.44 -8.66 12.15
N THR A 127 7.47 -8.65 11.24
CA THR A 127 7.72 -8.41 9.81
C THR A 127 7.56 -6.93 9.53
N ALA A 128 8.65 -6.22 9.26
CA ALA A 128 8.59 -4.84 8.81
C ALA A 128 8.31 -4.83 7.31
N ILE A 129 7.36 -4.00 6.88
CA ILE A 129 7.11 -3.77 5.47
C ILE A 129 7.14 -2.28 5.15
N GLU A 130 7.50 -1.99 3.91
CA GLU A 130 7.25 -0.70 3.29
C GLU A 130 6.58 -0.91 1.94
N VAL A 131 5.63 -0.03 1.62
CA VAL A 131 4.92 -0.02 0.34
C VAL A 131 5.28 1.27 -0.37
N ALA A 132 5.97 1.16 -1.50
CA ALA A 132 6.29 2.28 -2.37
C ALA A 132 5.41 2.21 -3.63
N ALA A 133 4.71 3.29 -3.96
CA ALA A 133 3.80 3.35 -5.09
C ALA A 133 3.95 4.67 -5.85
N GLY A 134 3.88 4.60 -7.18
CA GLY A 134 4.02 5.77 -8.05
C GLY A 134 3.99 5.36 -9.52
N PRO A 135 4.21 6.31 -10.44
CA PRO A 135 4.50 5.98 -11.83
C PRO A 135 5.76 5.10 -11.90
N VAL A 136 5.66 4.02 -12.67
CA VAL A 136 6.79 3.11 -12.91
C VAL A 136 7.14 3.19 -14.39
N GLY A 137 8.36 3.65 -14.65
CA GLY A 137 8.98 3.68 -15.96
C GLY A 137 10.23 2.82 -15.99
N ASP A 138 11.08 3.06 -16.99
CA ASP A 138 12.28 2.28 -17.23
C ASP A 138 13.22 2.30 -16.03
N ARG A 139 13.31 3.42 -15.30
CA ARG A 139 14.25 3.57 -14.18
C ARG A 139 13.86 2.66 -13.03
N THR A 140 12.61 2.72 -12.56
CA THR A 140 12.14 1.83 -11.48
C THR A 140 12.25 0.37 -11.91
N MET A 141 11.91 0.05 -13.16
CA MET A 141 12.01 -1.31 -13.69
C MET A 141 13.46 -1.83 -13.69
N GLU A 142 14.42 -1.01 -14.11
CA GLU A 142 15.84 -1.35 -14.09
C GLU A 142 16.35 -1.60 -12.68
N ALA A 143 16.02 -0.72 -11.72
CA ALA A 143 16.41 -0.86 -10.32
C ALA A 143 15.88 -2.16 -9.69
N VAL A 144 14.58 -2.41 -9.83
CA VAL A 144 13.94 -3.63 -9.33
C VAL A 144 14.57 -4.86 -9.96
N LYS A 145 14.76 -4.84 -11.28
CA LYS A 145 15.32 -5.98 -12.01
C LYS A 145 16.78 -6.25 -11.63
N ALA A 146 17.61 -5.22 -11.52
CA ALA A 146 19.00 -5.35 -11.11
C ALA A 146 19.09 -6.07 -9.76
N TRP A 147 18.32 -5.61 -8.78
CA TRP A 147 18.26 -6.25 -7.48
C TRP A 147 17.73 -7.68 -7.53
N CYS A 148 16.64 -7.93 -8.26
CA CYS A 148 16.07 -9.29 -8.40
C CYS A 148 17.07 -10.29 -8.99
N LEU A 149 17.96 -9.84 -9.88
CA LEU A 149 19.02 -10.68 -10.46
C LEU A 149 20.16 -10.96 -9.49
N GLU A 150 20.49 -10.01 -8.61
CA GLU A 150 21.56 -10.13 -7.63
C GLU A 150 21.17 -11.02 -6.43
N THR A 151 19.91 -10.96 -5.98
CA THR A 151 19.48 -11.59 -4.73
C THR A 151 18.90 -13.00 -4.86
N ASN A 152 18.97 -13.59 -6.06
CA ASN A 152 18.74 -15.00 -6.40
C ASN A 152 17.67 -15.72 -5.53
N GLY A 153 16.43 -15.20 -5.55
CA GLY A 153 15.28 -15.83 -4.91
C GLY A 153 14.58 -15.01 -3.83
N GLN A 154 15.03 -13.78 -3.59
CA GLN A 154 14.39 -12.83 -2.67
C GLN A 154 13.39 -11.88 -3.38
N CYS A 155 13.27 -11.99 -4.70
CA CYS A 155 12.34 -11.21 -5.49
C CYS A 155 11.12 -12.06 -5.87
N HIS A 156 9.92 -11.56 -5.55
CA HIS A 156 8.66 -12.28 -5.71
C HIS A 156 7.62 -11.44 -6.47
N PRO A 157 7.69 -11.41 -7.82
CA PRO A 157 6.73 -10.67 -8.63
C PRO A 157 5.30 -11.18 -8.41
N ASN A 158 4.35 -10.26 -8.27
CA ASN A 158 2.94 -10.58 -8.06
C ASN A 158 2.06 -9.79 -9.04
N THR A 159 1.25 -10.50 -9.82
CA THR A 159 0.18 -9.89 -10.62
C THR A 159 -1.12 -9.96 -9.84
N LEU A 160 -1.62 -8.79 -9.45
CA LEU A 160 -2.83 -8.63 -8.67
C LEU A 160 -4.00 -8.23 -9.57
N THR A 161 -5.22 -8.45 -9.07
CA THR A 161 -6.37 -7.78 -9.68
C THR A 161 -6.25 -6.28 -9.47
N ARG A 162 -6.87 -5.52 -10.38
CA ARG A 162 -6.92 -4.06 -10.31
C ARG A 162 -7.46 -3.55 -8.97
N THR A 163 -8.48 -4.20 -8.42
CA THR A 163 -9.06 -3.83 -7.12
C THR A 163 -8.09 -4.08 -5.98
N GLU A 164 -7.43 -5.25 -5.94
CA GLU A 164 -6.44 -5.55 -4.90
C GLU A 164 -5.26 -4.56 -4.96
N LEU A 165 -4.75 -4.27 -6.15
CA LEU A 165 -3.67 -3.31 -6.33
C LEU A 165 -4.09 -1.90 -5.90
N ALA A 166 -5.31 -1.47 -6.26
CA ALA A 166 -5.88 -0.20 -5.82
C ALA A 166 -5.99 -0.12 -4.29
N ASP A 167 -6.40 -1.18 -3.62
CA ASP A 167 -6.51 -1.23 -2.16
C ASP A 167 -5.13 -1.17 -1.49
N VAL A 168 -4.10 -1.80 -2.08
CA VAL A 168 -2.72 -1.71 -1.59
C VAL A 168 -2.17 -0.29 -1.74
N ILE A 169 -2.20 0.30 -2.94
CA ILE A 169 -1.63 1.63 -3.20
C ILE A 169 -2.39 2.76 -2.49
N SER A 170 -3.67 2.54 -2.17
CA SER A 170 -4.48 3.49 -1.40
C SER A 170 -4.34 3.31 0.12
N GLY A 171 -3.54 2.34 0.59
CA GLY A 171 -3.28 2.12 2.00
C GLY A 171 -4.47 1.52 2.76
N GLN A 172 -5.33 0.74 2.09
CA GLN A 172 -6.45 0.02 2.70
C GLN A 172 -6.09 -1.39 3.15
N VAL A 173 -4.93 -1.90 2.75
CA VAL A 173 -4.42 -3.25 3.05
C VAL A 173 -3.17 -3.17 3.93
N GLY A 174 -3.15 -3.96 5.01
CA GLY A 174 -2.04 -4.01 5.97
C GLY A 174 -1.18 -5.27 5.89
N THR A 175 -0.14 -5.32 6.73
CA THR A 175 0.82 -6.44 6.81
C THR A 175 0.15 -7.80 6.90
N TRP A 176 -0.84 -7.93 7.80
CA TRP A 176 -1.57 -9.19 7.97
C TRP A 176 -2.22 -9.70 6.67
N GLN A 177 -2.86 -8.80 5.91
CA GLN A 177 -3.54 -9.18 4.67
C GLN A 177 -2.56 -9.43 3.52
N LEU A 178 -1.46 -8.68 3.49
CA LEU A 178 -0.41 -8.82 2.49
C LEU A 178 0.36 -10.13 2.64
N LEU A 179 0.72 -10.52 3.87
CA LEU A 179 1.75 -11.54 4.10
C LEU A 179 1.36 -12.70 5.02
N GLU A 180 0.54 -12.47 6.05
CA GLU A 180 0.46 -13.40 7.19
C GLU A 180 -0.87 -14.16 7.31
N ARG A 181 -1.96 -13.64 6.72
CA ARG A 181 -3.26 -14.32 6.74
C ARG A 181 -3.20 -15.66 6.00
N PRO A 182 -4.12 -16.62 6.26
CA PRO A 182 -4.08 -17.95 5.65
C PRO A 182 -4.05 -17.98 4.11
N ASN A 183 -4.61 -16.96 3.45
CA ASN A 183 -4.53 -16.76 2.02
C ASN A 183 -4.02 -15.32 1.73
N PRO A 184 -2.71 -15.05 1.88
CA PRO A 184 -2.17 -13.70 1.77
C PRO A 184 -2.29 -13.18 0.34
N ILE A 185 -2.38 -11.87 0.16
CA ILE A 185 -2.42 -11.26 -1.19
C ILE A 185 -1.11 -11.53 -1.92
N LEU A 186 0.02 -11.34 -1.22
CA LEU A 186 1.34 -11.56 -1.81
C LEU A 186 1.71 -13.03 -1.70
N LYS A 187 2.11 -13.61 -2.84
CA LYS A 187 2.61 -14.96 -2.94
C LYS A 187 4.12 -14.93 -3.10
N LYS A 188 4.80 -15.81 -2.38
CA LYS A 188 6.20 -16.13 -2.69
C LYS A 188 6.21 -16.94 -3.99
N THR A 189 6.90 -16.43 -4.99
CA THR A 189 7.13 -17.13 -6.26
C THR A 189 8.49 -17.80 -6.23
N ASP A 190 8.64 -18.89 -6.98
CA ASP A 190 9.94 -19.53 -7.14
C ASP A 190 10.93 -18.58 -7.84
N PRO A 191 12.23 -18.63 -7.49
CA PRO A 191 13.28 -17.74 -8.01
C PRO A 191 13.38 -17.66 -9.54
N GLY A 192 12.86 -18.66 -10.27
CA GLY A 192 12.89 -18.72 -11.74
C GLY A 192 12.02 -17.70 -12.47
N HIS A 193 11.11 -17.00 -11.78
CA HIS A 193 10.15 -16.07 -12.41
C HIS A 193 10.73 -14.68 -12.73
N VAL A 194 11.98 -14.38 -12.35
CA VAL A 194 12.64 -13.11 -12.70
C VAL A 194 12.74 -12.91 -14.23
N ALA A 195 12.78 -14.00 -15.01
CA ALA A 195 12.72 -13.93 -16.47
C ALA A 195 11.36 -13.42 -17.01
N GLU A 196 10.27 -13.60 -16.26
CA GLU A 196 8.91 -13.14 -16.63
C GLU A 196 8.71 -11.64 -16.37
N LEU A 197 9.55 -11.02 -15.53
CA LEU A 197 9.58 -9.55 -15.36
C LEU A 197 9.85 -8.81 -16.67
N ARG A 198 10.37 -9.47 -17.71
CA ARG A 198 10.59 -8.86 -19.03
C ARG A 198 9.37 -8.92 -19.95
N SER A 199 8.49 -9.92 -19.83
CA SER A 199 7.31 -10.06 -20.70
C SER A 199 6.04 -9.46 -20.10
N ALA A 200 5.92 -9.46 -18.77
CA ALA A 200 4.72 -8.95 -18.07
C ALA A 200 4.68 -7.42 -17.96
N TYR A 201 5.78 -6.73 -18.27
CA TYR A 201 5.97 -5.31 -17.96
C TYR A 201 6.32 -4.46 -19.19
N SER A 202 5.93 -4.91 -20.39
CA SER A 202 5.97 -4.09 -21.60
C SER A 202 5.02 -2.90 -21.44
N THR A 203 5.55 -1.77 -20.99
CA THR A 203 4.88 -0.47 -20.99
C THR A 203 4.78 0.07 -22.42
N ALA A 204 3.64 0.66 -22.80
CA ALA A 204 3.64 2.06 -23.29
C ALA A 204 2.29 2.58 -23.84
N ASP A 205 1.38 1.77 -24.40
CA ASP A 205 0.33 2.36 -25.29
C ASP A 205 -1.14 2.11 -24.91
N ASP A 206 -1.43 1.49 -23.76
CA ASP A 206 -2.84 1.23 -23.42
C ASP A 206 -3.55 2.49 -22.90
N PRO A 207 -4.61 2.97 -23.57
CA PRO A 207 -5.31 4.18 -23.15
C PRO A 207 -5.91 4.01 -21.74
N LEU A 208 -5.95 5.12 -20.99
CA LEU A 208 -6.66 5.18 -19.70
C LEU A 208 -8.12 4.79 -19.91
N THR A 209 -8.63 3.84 -19.13
CA THR A 209 -10.04 3.47 -19.12
C THR A 209 -10.80 4.31 -18.09
N VAL A 210 -12.12 4.35 -18.19
CA VAL A 210 -13.00 5.01 -17.21
C VAL A 210 -12.75 4.52 -15.78
N GLN A 211 -12.41 3.24 -15.62
CA GLN A 211 -12.12 2.68 -14.31
C GLN A 211 -10.79 3.21 -13.72
N ASP A 212 -9.82 3.61 -14.55
CA ASP A 212 -8.55 4.24 -14.08
C ASP A 212 -8.79 5.60 -13.53
N VAL A 213 -9.59 6.38 -14.25
CA VAL A 213 -10.04 7.67 -13.76
C VAL A 213 -10.79 7.47 -12.44
N ALA A 214 -11.66 6.48 -12.34
CA ALA A 214 -12.37 6.19 -11.09
C ALA A 214 -11.45 5.79 -9.92
N ASP A 215 -10.46 4.94 -10.16
CA ASP A 215 -9.53 4.51 -9.10
C ASP A 215 -8.55 5.63 -8.69
N MET A 216 -8.09 6.43 -9.66
CA MET A 216 -7.32 7.66 -9.38
C MET A 216 -8.15 8.66 -8.59
N MET A 217 -9.44 8.82 -8.92
CA MET A 217 -10.34 9.72 -8.19
C MET A 217 -10.52 9.28 -6.74
N ARG A 218 -10.53 7.98 -6.43
CA ARG A 218 -10.69 7.47 -5.05
C ARG A 218 -9.58 7.89 -4.09
N VAL A 219 -8.36 8.13 -4.59
CA VAL A 219 -7.22 8.52 -3.76
C VAL A 219 -7.06 10.04 -3.60
N LEU A 220 -7.80 10.84 -4.37
CA LEU A 220 -7.81 12.30 -4.23
C LEU A 220 -8.63 12.75 -3.02
N SER A 221 -8.29 13.90 -2.44
CA SER A 221 -9.15 14.55 -1.43
C SER A 221 -10.49 14.96 -2.05
N PRO A 222 -11.58 15.11 -1.27
CA PRO A 222 -12.88 15.51 -1.81
C PRO A 222 -12.85 16.80 -2.63
N GLU A 223 -12.04 17.79 -2.21
CA GLU A 223 -11.85 19.05 -2.94
C GLU A 223 -11.14 18.86 -4.29
N LEU A 224 -10.14 17.97 -4.35
CA LEU A 224 -9.46 17.63 -5.60
C LEU A 224 -10.36 16.80 -6.52
N GLN A 225 -11.16 15.89 -5.97
CA GLN A 225 -12.17 15.15 -6.73
C GLN A 225 -13.16 16.10 -7.42
N GLU A 226 -13.71 17.08 -6.69
CA GLU A 226 -14.61 18.10 -7.26
C GLU A 226 -13.94 18.89 -8.39
N ARG A 227 -12.69 19.32 -8.21
CA ARG A 227 -11.94 20.07 -9.22
C ARG A 227 -11.69 19.26 -10.49
N VAL A 228 -11.30 17.99 -10.35
CA VAL A 228 -11.09 17.10 -11.49
C VAL A 228 -12.41 16.83 -12.20
N LYS A 229 -13.50 16.63 -11.46
CA LYS A 229 -14.84 16.42 -12.03
C LYS A 229 -15.29 17.64 -12.86
N ALA A 230 -15.18 18.84 -12.30
CA ALA A 230 -15.52 20.08 -13.01
C ALA A 230 -14.67 20.31 -14.27
N TYR A 231 -13.38 19.94 -14.22
CA TYR A 231 -12.50 20.02 -15.38
C TYR A 231 -12.92 19.04 -16.49
N VAL A 232 -13.25 17.80 -16.15
CA VAL A 232 -13.71 16.77 -17.10
C VAL A 232 -15.07 17.13 -17.71
N GLU A 233 -16.00 17.64 -16.91
CA GLU A 233 -17.30 18.15 -17.39
C GLU A 233 -17.09 19.31 -18.37
N GLY A 234 -16.20 20.26 -18.06
CA GLY A 234 -15.89 21.37 -18.96
C GLY A 234 -15.24 20.94 -20.29
N ILE A 235 -14.45 19.86 -20.30
CA ILE A 235 -13.92 19.27 -21.55
C ILE A 235 -15.06 18.61 -22.35
N THR A 236 -15.98 17.92 -21.68
CA THR A 236 -17.10 17.22 -22.33
C THR A 236 -18.03 18.21 -23.03
N ASP A 237 -18.39 19.29 -22.34
CA ASP A 237 -19.21 20.37 -22.90
C ASP A 237 -18.52 21.05 -24.11
N ALA A 238 -17.19 21.22 -24.05
CA ALA A 238 -16.42 21.77 -25.16
C ALA A 238 -16.42 20.82 -26.38
N VAL A 239 -16.26 19.52 -26.18
CA VAL A 239 -16.31 18.52 -27.26
C VAL A 239 -17.70 18.41 -27.88
N ASP A 240 -18.76 18.44 -27.06
CA ASP A 240 -20.15 18.41 -27.53
C ASP A 240 -20.51 19.69 -28.31
N SER A 241 -19.96 20.84 -27.92
CA SER A 241 -20.14 22.10 -28.67
C SER A 241 -19.47 22.07 -30.06
N VAL A 242 -18.32 21.41 -30.20
CA VAL A 242 -17.60 21.29 -31.47
C VAL A 242 -18.25 20.25 -32.39
N THR A 243 -18.77 19.17 -31.83
CA THR A 243 -19.41 18.08 -32.61
C THR A 243 -20.88 18.34 -32.94
N GLY A 244 -21.54 19.27 -32.22
CA GLY A 244 -22.92 19.72 -32.49
C GLY A 244 -23.06 20.59 -33.74
N ASP A 245 -22.04 21.37 -34.10
CA ASP A 245 -22.05 22.27 -35.27
C ASP A 245 -21.90 21.54 -36.62
N GLU A 246 -21.38 20.30 -36.63
CA GLU A 246 -21.26 19.52 -37.88
C GLU A 246 -22.57 18.82 -38.29
N ARG A 247 -23.60 18.78 -37.43
CA ARG A 247 -24.88 18.10 -37.72
C ARG A 247 -26.01 19.04 -38.17
N SER A 248 -25.83 20.35 -38.09
CA SER A 248 -26.82 21.36 -38.49
C SER A 248 -26.60 21.94 -39.90
N GLY A 249 -25.54 21.52 -40.60
CA GLY A 249 -25.25 21.87 -41.99
C GLY A 249 -25.65 20.79 -43.00
N LYS A 250 -26.94 20.43 -43.09
CA LYS A 250 -27.53 19.72 -44.23
C LYS A 250 -28.93 20.25 -44.54
#